data_AF-R7HDD7-F1
#
_entry.id   AF-R7HDD7-F1
#
_cell.length_a   1.000
_cell.length_b   1.000
_cell.length_c   1.000
_cell.angle_alpha   90.00
_cell.angle_beta   90.00
_cell.angle_gamma   90.00
#
_symmetry.space_group_name_H-M   'P 1'
#
loop_
_entity.id
_entity.type
_entity.pdbx_description
1 polymer ?
#
loop_
_entity_poly.entity_id
_entity_poly.type
_entity_poly.pdbx_seq_one_letter_code
_entity_poly.pdbx_strand_id
1 'polypeptide(L)'
;MNKITDIFGYISSKQMNLEYIEKILLQALDQKQDMYKVPDTDIVVYIGIPNDSILDEYKKGAVQDLLICNRNIAYIIKNNQVIVIAGYVIVN
;
A
#
# COMPACT_ATOMS: atom_id res chain seq x y z
N MET A 1 3.66 -13.81 -10.86
CA MET A 1 4.48 -13.13 -9.84
C MET A 1 4.03 -11.68 -9.68
N ASN A 2 3.78 -11.23 -8.46
CA ASN A 2 3.42 -9.84 -8.18
C ASN A 2 4.67 -8.95 -8.21
N LYS A 3 4.58 -7.76 -8.81
CA LYS A 3 5.67 -6.78 -8.82
C LYS A 3 5.15 -5.43 -8.36
N ILE A 4 5.71 -4.90 -7.27
CA ILE A 4 5.50 -3.51 -6.85
C ILE A 4 6.21 -2.60 -7.85
N THR A 5 5.53 -1.57 -8.34
CA THR A 5 6.06 -0.64 -9.33
C THR A 5 6.34 0.73 -8.74
N ASP A 6 5.53 1.16 -7.78
CA ASP A 6 5.52 2.52 -7.26
C ASP A 6 5.14 2.48 -5.77
N ILE A 7 5.82 3.27 -4.93
CA ILE A 7 5.52 3.39 -3.50
C ILE A 7 5.53 4.87 -3.11
N PHE A 8 4.40 5.34 -2.59
CA PHE A 8 4.23 6.64 -1.98
C PHE A 8 4.16 6.47 -0.45
N GLY A 9 5.25 6.82 0.24
CA GLY A 9 5.36 6.74 1.70
C GLY A 9 5.11 8.08 2.38
N TYR A 10 4.24 8.08 3.39
CA TYR A 10 3.91 9.24 4.23
C TYR A 10 4.43 9.09 5.67
N ILE A 11 5.37 8.17 5.85
CA ILE A 11 6.03 7.86 7.11
C ILE A 11 7.54 8.01 6.94
N SER A 12 8.23 8.43 8.00
CA SER A 12 9.69 8.55 7.96
C SER A 12 10.34 7.18 7.77
N SER A 13 11.39 7.12 6.94
CA SER A 13 12.21 5.92 6.74
C SER A 13 12.86 5.39 8.02
N LYS A 14 12.99 6.23 9.06
CA LYS A 14 13.44 5.82 10.40
C LYS A 14 12.40 5.00 11.16
N GLN A 15 11.12 5.21 10.88
CA GLN A 15 10.03 4.46 11.50
C GLN A 15 9.71 3.19 10.71
N MET A 16 9.79 3.27 9.38
CA MET A 16 9.51 2.16 8.49
C MET A 16 10.32 2.30 7.21
N ASN A 17 11.25 1.39 6.97
CA ASN A 17 12.10 1.45 5.77
C ASN A 17 11.37 0.86 4.55
N LEU A 18 11.86 1.20 3.35
CA LEU A 18 11.26 0.79 2.09
C LEU A 18 11.25 -0.74 1.92
N GLU A 19 12.33 -1.42 2.30
CA GLU A 19 12.46 -2.87 2.19
C GLU A 19 11.40 -3.60 3.01
N TYR A 20 11.12 -3.13 4.23
CA TYR A 20 10.07 -3.69 5.07
C TYR A 20 8.67 -3.43 4.49
N ILE A 21 8.44 -2.23 3.93
CA ILE A 21 7.19 -1.88 3.24
C ILE A 21 6.95 -2.82 2.05
N GLU A 22 7.94 -2.98 1.18
CA GLU A 22 7.88 -3.88 0.03
C GLU A 22 7.60 -5.33 0.46
N LYS A 23 8.32 -5.81 1.48
CA LYS A 23 8.16 -7.16 2.01
C LYS A 23 6.72 -7.43 2.45
N ILE A 24 6.12 -6.55 3.25
CA ILE A 24 4.75 -6.78 3.76
C ILE A 24 3.69 -6.62 2.66
N LEU A 25 3.91 -5.73 1.68
CA LEU A 25 3.03 -5.59 0.52
C LEU A 25 3.03 -6.86 -0.33
N LEU A 26 4.21 -7.42 -0.63
CA LEU A 26 4.34 -8.67 -1.36
C LEU A 26 3.71 -9.85 -0.60
N GLN A 27 3.91 -9.93 0.71
CA GLN A 27 3.26 -10.95 1.54
C GLN A 27 1.73 -10.87 1.46
N ALA A 28 1.15 -9.66 1.52
CA ALA A 28 -0.29 -9.47 1.40
C ALA A 28 -0.81 -9.92 0.02
N LEU A 29 -0.10 -9.55 -1.05
CA LEU A 29 -0.43 -9.93 -2.42
C LEU A 29 -0.36 -11.44 -2.65
N ASP A 30 0.63 -12.11 -2.05
CA ASP A 30 0.80 -13.57 -2.17
C ASP A 30 -0.27 -14.36 -1.41
N GLN A 31 -0.81 -13.80 -0.32
CA GLN A 31 -1.92 -14.41 0.41
C GLN A 31 -3.26 -14.34 -0.32
N LYS A 32 -3.36 -13.54 -1.39
CA LYS A 32 -4.60 -13.33 -2.19
C LYS A 32 -5.81 -12.92 -1.31
N GLN A 33 -5.55 -12.17 -0.25
CA GLN A 33 -6.58 -11.62 0.63
C GLN A 33 -6.67 -10.11 0.42
N ASP A 34 -7.88 -9.57 0.54
CA ASP A 34 -8.11 -8.13 0.42
C ASP A 34 -7.54 -7.33 1.60
N MET A 35 -7.26 -8.02 2.72
CA MET A 35 -6.70 -7.44 3.94
C MET A 35 -5.72 -8.42 4.58
N TYR A 36 -4.52 -7.93 4.91
CA TYR A 36 -3.49 -8.65 5.64
C TYR A 36 -3.06 -7.86 6.88
N LYS A 37 -3.30 -8.42 8.07
CA LYS A 37 -2.79 -7.87 9.33
C LYS A 37 -1.39 -8.40 9.58
N VAL A 38 -0.41 -7.50 9.72
CA VAL A 38 0.96 -7.89 10.05
C VAL A 38 1.02 -8.37 11.51
N PRO A 39 1.49 -9.61 11.79
CA PRO A 39 1.52 -10.16 13.13
C PRO A 39 2.28 -9.26 14.13
N ASP A 40 1.78 -9.19 15.36
CA ASP A 40 2.37 -8.43 16.47
C ASP A 40 2.56 -6.93 16.22
N THR A 41 1.82 -6.36 15.27
CA THR A 41 1.84 -4.93 14.97
C THR A 41 0.44 -4.32 14.83
N ASP A 42 0.39 -2.99 14.80
CA ASP A 42 -0.76 -2.16 14.46
C ASP A 42 -0.90 -1.92 12.94
N ILE A 43 -0.14 -2.65 12.13
CA ILE A 43 -0.06 -2.45 10.68
C ILE A 43 -1.03 -3.38 9.96
N VAL A 44 -1.81 -2.81 9.05
CA VAL A 44 -2.73 -3.54 8.17
C VAL A 44 -2.48 -3.14 6.73
N VAL A 45 -2.30 -4.12 5.86
CA VAL A 45 -2.18 -3.95 4.40
C VAL A 45 -3.55 -4.25 3.78
N TYR A 46 -4.01 -3.39 2.88
CA TYR A 46 -5.22 -3.59 2.11
C TYR A 46 -4.88 -3.66 0.62
N ILE A 47 -5.52 -4.60 -0.08
CA ILE A 47 -5.46 -4.71 -1.54
C ILE A 47 -6.73 -4.08 -2.09
N GLY A 48 -6.56 -3.01 -2.87
CA GLY A 48 -7.66 -2.23 -3.42
C GLY A 48 -7.47 -0.73 -3.23
N ILE A 49 -8.45 0.02 -3.73
CA ILE A 49 -8.45 1.48 -3.69
C ILE A 49 -8.93 1.93 -2.30
N PRO A 50 -8.18 2.79 -1.58
CA PRO A 50 -8.63 3.32 -0.29
C PRO A 50 -9.86 4.21 -0.46
N ASN A 51 -10.73 4.25 0.56
CA ASN A 51 -11.90 5.13 0.56
C ASN A 51 -11.46 6.61 0.61
N ASP A 52 -12.10 7.47 -0.17
CA ASP A 52 -11.84 8.91 -0.17
C ASP A 52 -11.93 9.58 1.21
N SER A 53 -12.71 9.02 2.14
CA SER A 53 -12.88 9.54 3.50
C SER A 53 -11.64 9.37 4.38
N ILE A 54 -10.73 8.47 4.03
CA ILE A 54 -9.49 8.19 4.79
C ILE A 54 -8.25 8.81 4.14
N LEU A 55 -8.43 9.61 3.07
CA LEU A 55 -7.35 10.22 2.30
C LEU A 55 -7.40 11.75 2.39
N ASP A 56 -6.23 12.36 2.59
CA ASP A 56 -6.04 13.79 2.32
C ASP A 56 -5.80 14.03 0.82
N GLU A 57 -5.77 15.30 0.39
CA GLU A 57 -5.62 15.68 -1.02
C GLU A 57 -4.34 15.12 -1.66
N TYR A 58 -3.23 15.09 -0.91
CA TYR A 58 -1.96 14.55 -1.39
C TYR A 58 -2.06 13.04 -1.67
N LYS A 59 -2.70 12.29 -0.76
CA LYS A 59 -2.93 10.86 -0.91
C LYS A 59 -3.88 10.55 -2.06
N LYS A 60 -4.91 11.39 -2.26
CA LYS A 60 -5.82 11.27 -3.41
C LYS A 60 -5.09 11.46 -4.73
N GLY A 61 -4.17 12.42 -4.81
CA GLY A 61 -3.30 12.60 -5.98
C GLY A 61 -2.51 11.34 -6.32
N ALA A 62 -1.86 10.72 -5.33
CA ALA A 62 -1.12 9.48 -5.55
C ALA A 62 -2.01 8.32 -6.06
N VAL A 63 -3.23 8.18 -5.53
CA VAL A 63 -4.21 7.20 -6.05
C VAL A 63 -4.55 7.49 -7.51
N GLN A 64 -4.83 8.74 -7.86
CA GLN A 64 -5.16 9.13 -9.24
C GLN A 64 -4.01 8.86 -10.21
N ASP A 65 -2.78 9.20 -9.83
CA ASP A 65 -1.59 8.93 -10.65
C ASP A 65 -1.43 7.44 -10.96
N LEU A 66 -1.65 6.59 -9.95
CA LEU A 66 -1.62 5.13 -10.11
C LEU A 66 -2.73 4.60 -11.02
N LEU A 67 -3.95 5.13 -10.89
CA LEU A 67 -5.08 4.74 -11.74
C LEU A 67 -4.85 5.13 -13.20
N ILE A 68 -4.33 6.34 -13.46
CA ILE A 68 -3.97 6.80 -14.81
C ILE A 68 -2.89 5.89 -15.43
N CYS A 69 -1.98 5.38 -14.61
CA CYS A 69 -0.96 4.42 -15.03
C CYS A 69 -1.45 2.96 -15.15
N ASN A 70 -2.76 2.71 -15.00
CA ASN A 70 -3.37 1.38 -14.98
C ASN A 70 -2.69 0.43 -13.97
N ARG A 71 -2.33 0.94 -12.79
CA ARG A 71 -1.78 0.14 -11.70
C ARG A 71 -2.88 -0.42 -10.81
N ASN A 72 -2.68 -1.64 -10.33
CA ASN A 72 -3.43 -2.10 -9.18
C ASN A 72 -2.92 -1.36 -7.94
N ILE A 73 -3.81 -1.14 -6.96
CA ILE A 73 -3.50 -0.33 -5.79
C ILE A 73 -3.53 -1.21 -4.54
N ALA A 74 -2.56 -0.99 -3.67
CA ALA A 74 -2.55 -1.46 -2.30
C ALA A 74 -2.19 -0.30 -1.37
N TYR A 75 -2.61 -0.36 -0.11
CA TYR A 75 -2.27 0.67 0.86
C TYR A 75 -2.05 0.08 2.25
N ILE A 76 -1.29 0.80 3.07
CA ILE A 76 -0.97 0.39 4.44
C ILE A 76 -1.58 1.38 5.40
N ILE A 77 -2.32 0.86 6.38
CA ILE A 77 -2.82 1.60 7.54
C ILE A 77 -1.97 1.26 8.77
N LYS A 78 -1.64 2.30 9.54
CA LYS A 78 -1.04 2.20 10.86
C LYS A 78 -1.69 3.27 11.76
N ASN A 79 -2.09 2.93 12.98
CA ASN A 79 -2.80 3.84 13.90
C ASN A 79 -3.96 4.60 13.22
N ASN A 80 -4.80 3.89 12.46
CA ASN A 80 -5.94 4.43 11.70
C ASN A 80 -5.58 5.51 10.66
N GLN A 81 -4.32 5.60 10.24
CA GLN A 81 -3.87 6.50 9.19
C GLN A 81 -3.27 5.72 8.02
N VAL A 82 -3.57 6.16 6.80
CA VAL A 82 -2.91 5.65 5.60
C VAL A 82 -1.48 6.18 5.58
N ILE A 83 -0.50 5.28 5.71
CA ILE A 83 0.92 5.62 5.76
C ILE A 83 1.66 5.29 4.46
N VAL A 84 1.10 4.42 3.63
CA VAL A 84 1.66 4.05 2.32
C VAL A 84 0.55 3.83 1.31
N ILE A 85 0.76 4.29 0.08
CA ILE A 85 -0.02 3.92 -1.11
C ILE A 85 0.95 3.32 -2.11
N ALA A 86 0.64 2.16 -2.66
CA ALA A 86 1.51 1.41 -3.56
C ALA A 86 0.78 1.01 -4.85
N GLY A 87 1.49 1.15 -5.97
CA GLY A 87 1.11 0.62 -7.27
C GLY A 87 1.78 -0.73 -7.50
N TYR A 88 1.04 -1.69 -8.05
CA TYR A 88 1.60 -2.99 -8.43
C TYR A 88 0.97 -3.55 -9.71
N VAL A 89 1.69 -4.49 -10.32
CA VAL A 89 1.24 -5.25 -11.50
C VAL A 89 1.34 -6.75 -11.24
N ILE A 90 0.46 -7.50 -11.87
CA ILE A 90 0.49 -8.96 -11.87
C ILE A 90 1.23 -9.38 -13.14
N VAL A 91 2.41 -9.96 -12.99
CA VAL A 91 3.16 -10.54 -14.11
C VAL A 91 2.80 -12.01 -14.17
N ASN A 92 2.17 -12.46 -15.27
CA ASN A 92 1.91 -13.88 -15.50
C ASN A 92 3.19 -14.63 -15.85
#